data_AF-A0A8B5X3R6-F1
#
_entry.id   AF-A0A8B5X3R6-F1
#
_cell.length_a   1.000
_cell.length_b   1.000
_cell.length_c   1.000
_cell.angle_alpha   90.00
_cell.angle_beta   90.00
_cell.angle_gamma   90.00
#
_symmetry.space_group_name_H-M   'P 1'
#
loop_
_entity.id
_entity.type
_entity.pdbx_description
1 polymer ?
#
loop_
_entity_poly.entity_id
_entity_poly.type
_entity_poly.pdbx_seq_one_letter_code
_entity_poly.pdbx_strand_id
1 'polypeptide(L)'
;MIFAVLLAVDGGIPARALDYDRTATFYVGQLTDAQAWHDLVRHPNKVGLVDSYLLAGAVAWTLARFWDDALSLEVEGQVVRHFGVQDHWEFNLPAGARWHRFPWNDRVETTVAFAVGPSYATRRPSFEVELEGESTRLLFHWFIELTVGPPRAEWAVALRLHHRSSGFGSLADAGGVDALAMGIKFRF
;
A
#
# COMPACT_ATOMS: atom_id res chain seq x y z
N MET A 1 -8.72 18.14 20.96
CA MET A 1 -9.54 19.08 20.16
C MET A 1 -8.99 19.03 18.74
N ILE A 2 -9.62 18.25 17.86
CA ILE A 2 -9.11 17.96 16.51
C ILE A 2 -9.78 18.95 15.55
N PHE A 3 -8.99 19.75 14.85
CA PHE A 3 -9.48 20.60 13.76
C PHE A 3 -9.67 19.72 12.51
N ALA A 4 -10.92 19.47 12.15
CA ALA A 4 -11.29 19.03 10.82
C ALA A 4 -11.59 20.30 9.99
N VAL A 5 -10.78 20.56 8.96
CA VAL A 5 -11.07 21.59 7.97
C VAL A 5 -11.57 20.87 6.71
N LEU A 6 -12.89 20.82 6.57
CA LEU A 6 -13.57 20.53 5.32
C LEU A 6 -13.59 21.82 4.50
N LEU A 7 -12.76 21.91 3.46
CA LEU A 7 -12.93 22.91 2.41
C LEU A 7 -13.69 22.27 1.25
N ALA A 8 -14.97 22.61 1.18
CA ALA A 8 -15.76 22.46 -0.03
C ALA A 8 -15.29 23.51 -1.04
N VAL A 9 -14.84 23.06 -2.21
CA VAL A 9 -14.75 23.90 -3.40
C VAL A 9 -15.57 23.20 -4.47
N ASP A 10 -16.78 23.74 -4.68
CA ASP A 10 -17.62 23.47 -5.83
C ASP A 10 -17.11 24.30 -7.01
N GLY A 11 -17.04 23.67 -8.18
CA GLY A 11 -16.35 24.19 -9.35
C GLY A 11 -16.13 23.10 -10.38
N GLY A 12 -17.22 22.68 -11.01
CA GLY A 12 -17.27 21.60 -11.98
C GLY A 12 -16.33 21.79 -13.18
N ILE A 13 -15.46 20.80 -13.37
CA ILE A 13 -14.99 20.34 -14.67
C ILE A 13 -15.31 18.84 -14.67
N PRO A 14 -15.97 18.29 -15.71
CA PRO A 14 -16.21 16.85 -15.77
C PRO A 14 -14.85 16.16 -15.81
N ALA A 15 -14.45 15.55 -14.70
CA ALA A 15 -13.44 14.51 -14.73
C ALA A 15 -14.01 13.44 -15.67
N ARG A 16 -13.31 13.15 -16.77
CA ARG A 16 -13.66 11.97 -17.55
C ARG A 16 -13.62 10.79 -16.58
N ALA A 17 -14.68 9.98 -16.59
CA ALA A 17 -14.75 8.77 -15.81
C ALA A 17 -13.46 7.97 -16.00
N LEU A 18 -12.91 7.47 -14.90
CA LEU A 18 -11.75 6.58 -14.94
C LEU A 18 -12.20 5.30 -15.66
N ASP A 19 -11.99 5.24 -16.97
CA ASP A 19 -12.36 4.07 -17.80
C ASP A 19 -11.46 2.84 -17.50
N TYR A 20 -10.50 2.97 -16.59
CA TYR A 20 -9.57 1.90 -16.20
C TYR A 20 -10.11 1.14 -15.00
N ASP A 21 -10.71 -0.02 -15.26
CA ASP A 21 -11.17 -0.94 -14.22
C ASP A 21 -10.06 -1.84 -13.68
N ARG A 22 -8.86 -1.77 -14.29
CA ARG A 22 -7.71 -2.58 -13.89
C ARG A 22 -6.45 -1.75 -13.79
N THR A 23 -5.61 -2.11 -12.81
CA THR A 23 -4.27 -1.56 -12.70
C THR A 23 -3.26 -2.66 -12.44
N ALA A 24 -2.03 -2.46 -12.92
CA ALA A 24 -0.88 -3.29 -12.58
C ALA A 24 0.19 -2.44 -11.90
N THR A 25 0.76 -2.91 -10.80
CA THR A 25 1.81 -2.19 -10.07
C THR A 25 3.02 -3.09 -9.91
N PHE A 26 4.19 -2.56 -10.24
CA PHE A 26 5.47 -3.20 -9.96
C PHE A 26 6.27 -2.31 -9.03
N TYR A 27 6.69 -2.83 -7.89
CA TYR A 27 7.39 -2.04 -6.89
C TYR A 27 8.51 -2.83 -6.20
N VAL A 28 9.53 -2.10 -5.76
CA VAL A 28 10.59 -2.59 -4.88
C VAL A 28 10.47 -1.90 -3.54
N GLY A 29 10.84 -2.58 -2.47
CA GLY A 29 10.82 -2.01 -1.13
C GLY A 29 11.98 -2.49 -0.28
N GLN A 30 12.32 -1.69 0.72
CA GLN A 30 13.29 -2.03 1.75
C GLN A 30 12.58 -2.12 3.09
N LEU A 31 12.88 -3.18 3.83
CA LEU A 31 12.32 -3.41 5.16
C LEU A 31 12.91 -2.41 6.16
N THR A 32 12.15 -2.15 7.20
CA THR A 32 12.52 -1.29 8.31
C THR A 32 12.61 -2.08 9.61
N ASP A 33 13.31 -1.53 10.60
CA ASP A 33 13.38 -2.08 11.96
C ASP A 33 12.27 -1.56 12.89
N ALA A 34 11.25 -0.90 12.34
CA ALA A 34 10.13 -0.40 13.12
C ALA A 34 9.26 -1.55 13.62
N GLN A 35 9.03 -1.58 14.94
CA GLN A 35 8.09 -2.51 15.57
C GLN A 35 6.62 -2.08 15.40
N ALA A 36 6.40 -0.79 15.11
CA ALA A 36 5.07 -0.27 14.87
C ALA A 36 5.03 0.68 13.68
N TRP A 37 4.05 0.46 12.81
CA TRP A 37 3.84 1.28 11.60
C TRP A 37 3.74 2.79 11.88
N HIS A 38 3.23 3.18 13.05
CA HIS A 38 3.07 4.58 13.40
C HIS A 38 4.41 5.26 13.71
N ASP A 39 5.47 4.51 13.98
CA ASP A 39 6.81 5.05 14.16
C ASP A 39 7.39 5.58 12.86
N LEU A 40 7.06 4.96 11.71
CA LEU A 40 7.40 5.50 10.39
C LEU A 40 6.80 6.89 10.16
N VAL A 41 5.63 7.18 10.75
CA VAL A 41 4.93 8.46 10.56
C VAL A 41 5.30 9.48 11.63
N ARG A 42 5.35 9.06 12.91
CA ARG A 42 5.56 9.96 14.05
C ARG A 42 7.03 10.22 14.35
N HIS A 43 7.87 9.23 14.08
CA HIS A 43 9.29 9.24 14.41
C HIS A 43 10.16 8.73 13.26
N PRO A 44 10.00 9.25 12.02
CA PRO A 44 10.71 8.73 10.84
C PRO A 44 12.23 8.73 11.00
N ASN A 45 12.78 9.68 11.76
CA ASN A 45 14.22 9.81 12.01
C ASN A 45 14.79 8.75 12.98
N LYS A 46 13.93 7.91 13.55
CA LYS A 46 14.32 6.84 14.49
C LYS A 46 14.15 5.43 13.90
N VAL A 47 13.64 5.34 12.67
CA VAL A 47 13.44 4.07 11.98
C VAL A 47 14.63 3.82 11.06
N GLY A 48 15.30 2.70 11.28
CA GLY A 48 16.39 2.20 10.46
C GLY A 48 15.88 1.42 9.25
N LEU A 49 16.70 1.44 8.19
CA LEU A 49 16.53 0.55 7.04
C LEU A 49 17.35 -0.72 7.25
N VAL A 50 16.79 -1.84 6.83
CA VAL A 50 17.40 -3.17 6.98
C VAL A 50 17.87 -3.64 5.61
N ASP A 51 18.96 -4.41 5.55
CA ASP A 51 19.46 -5.03 4.31
C ASP A 51 18.59 -6.24 3.88
N SER A 52 17.29 -6.01 3.82
CA SER A 52 16.25 -6.95 3.47
C SER A 52 15.22 -6.23 2.60
N TYR A 53 14.85 -6.85 1.49
CA TYR A 53 14.15 -6.19 0.41
C TYR A 53 13.00 -7.04 -0.11
N LEU A 54 12.09 -6.37 -0.80
CA LEU A 54 11.01 -7.02 -1.52
C LEU A 54 10.92 -6.52 -2.96
N LEU A 55 10.49 -7.40 -3.86
CA LEU A 55 10.06 -7.09 -5.22
C LEU A 55 8.64 -7.63 -5.39
N ALA A 56 7.72 -6.80 -5.87
CA ALA A 56 6.31 -7.14 -5.97
C ALA A 56 5.73 -6.84 -7.34
N GLY A 57 4.84 -7.73 -7.78
CA GLY A 57 3.89 -7.49 -8.85
C GLY A 57 2.48 -7.59 -8.29
N ALA A 58 1.64 -6.61 -8.63
CA ALA A 58 0.27 -6.52 -8.13
C ALA A 58 -0.71 -6.19 -9.27
N VAL A 59 -1.90 -6.78 -9.22
CA VAL A 59 -3.02 -6.44 -10.11
C VAL A 59 -4.22 -6.08 -9.27
N ALA A 60 -4.82 -4.92 -9.53
CA ALA A 60 -6.03 -4.48 -8.85
C ALA A 60 -7.22 -4.38 -9.83
N TRP A 61 -8.40 -4.69 -9.33
CA TRP A 61 -9.68 -4.53 -10.01
C TRP A 61 -10.54 -3.53 -9.26
N THR A 62 -11.10 -2.56 -9.97
CA THR A 62 -12.13 -1.68 -9.41
C THR A 62 -13.47 -2.41 -9.38
N LEU A 63 -14.06 -2.49 -8.19
CA LEU A 63 -15.34 -3.17 -7.95
C LEU A 63 -16.53 -2.20 -7.99
N ALA A 64 -16.31 -0.97 -7.52
CA ALA A 64 -17.33 0.07 -7.47
C ALA A 64 -16.69 1.45 -7.43
N ARG A 65 -17.43 2.45 -7.90
CA ARG A 65 -17.04 3.87 -7.83
C ARG A 65 -18.16 4.69 -7.20
N PHE A 66 -17.78 5.73 -6.48
CA PHE A 66 -18.67 6.60 -5.72
C PHE A 66 -18.27 8.07 -5.91
N TRP A 67 -19.23 8.97 -5.69
CA TRP A 67 -19.04 10.42 -5.70
C TRP A 67 -18.43 10.94 -7.02
N ASP A 68 -19.03 10.56 -8.14
CA ASP A 68 -18.56 10.87 -9.50
C ASP A 68 -17.08 10.48 -9.68
N ASP A 69 -16.80 9.20 -9.41
CA ASP A 69 -15.48 8.57 -9.50
C ASP A 69 -14.39 9.15 -8.59
N ALA A 70 -14.75 9.96 -7.59
CA ALA A 70 -13.79 10.46 -6.61
C ALA A 70 -13.26 9.34 -5.70
N LEU A 71 -14.07 8.32 -5.42
CA LEU A 71 -13.69 7.16 -4.62
C LEU A 71 -13.94 5.87 -5.39
N SER A 72 -12.96 4.99 -5.42
CA SER A 72 -13.07 3.63 -5.95
C SER A 72 -12.88 2.60 -4.84
N LEU A 73 -13.62 1.50 -4.89
CA LEU A 73 -13.33 0.31 -4.10
C LEU A 73 -12.59 -0.69 -4.97
N GLU A 74 -11.47 -1.21 -4.46
CA GLU A 74 -10.53 -2.05 -5.21
C GLU A 74 -10.27 -3.36 -4.46
N VAL A 75 -10.07 -4.44 -5.20
CA VAL A 75 -9.41 -5.65 -4.71
C VAL A 75 -8.10 -5.83 -5.46
N GLU A 76 -7.02 -6.14 -4.76
CA GLU A 76 -5.68 -6.28 -5.35
C GLU A 76 -5.09 -7.65 -4.99
N GLY A 77 -4.60 -8.38 -5.99
CA GLY A 77 -3.79 -9.58 -5.79
C GLY A 77 -2.30 -9.24 -5.94
N GLN A 78 -1.47 -9.71 -5.02
CA GLN A 78 -0.02 -9.44 -5.04
C GLN A 78 0.80 -10.74 -4.98
N VAL A 79 1.90 -10.75 -5.72
CA VAL A 79 2.98 -11.72 -5.59
C VAL A 79 4.24 -10.96 -5.21
N VAL A 80 4.82 -11.31 -4.07
CA VAL A 80 5.95 -10.61 -3.47
C VAL A 80 7.09 -11.58 -3.23
N ARG A 81 8.28 -11.19 -3.67
CA ARG A 81 9.53 -11.92 -3.45
C ARG A 81 10.36 -11.16 -2.43
N HIS A 82 10.60 -11.76 -1.26
CA HIS A 82 11.53 -11.24 -0.26
C HIS A 82 12.94 -11.81 -0.46
N PHE A 83 13.97 -10.98 -0.29
CA PHE A 83 15.38 -11.38 -0.40
C PHE A 83 16.28 -10.49 0.49
N GLY A 84 17.51 -10.93 0.78
CA GLY A 84 18.42 -10.29 1.74
C GLY A 84 18.48 -11.12 3.02
N VAL A 85 18.14 -10.52 4.17
CA VAL A 85 18.07 -11.22 5.47
C VAL A 85 17.04 -12.36 5.48
N GLN A 86 15.97 -12.24 4.70
CA GLN A 86 14.96 -13.28 4.57
C GLN A 86 14.72 -13.65 3.11
N ASP A 87 14.36 -14.92 2.89
CA ASP A 87 14.13 -15.47 1.56
C ASP A 87 12.83 -16.26 1.58
N HIS A 88 11.77 -15.69 1.01
CA HIS A 88 10.51 -16.37 0.77
C HIS A 88 9.65 -15.65 -0.28
N TRP A 89 8.56 -16.30 -0.67
CA TRP A 89 7.45 -15.69 -1.39
C TRP A 89 6.32 -15.34 -0.44
N GLU A 90 5.65 -14.24 -0.71
CA GLU A 90 4.45 -13.77 -0.04
C GLU A 90 3.34 -13.50 -1.07
N PHE A 91 2.10 -13.84 -0.70
CA PHE A 91 0.90 -13.65 -1.50
C PHE A 91 -0.14 -12.88 -0.71
N ASN A 92 -0.63 -11.78 -1.28
CA ASN A 92 -1.58 -10.90 -0.60
C ASN A 92 -2.86 -10.74 -1.42
N LEU A 93 -3.99 -10.57 -0.70
CA LEU A 93 -5.28 -10.27 -1.32
C LEU A 93 -6.02 -9.12 -0.58
N PRO A 94 -5.43 -7.90 -0.52
CA PRO A 94 -6.09 -6.78 0.12
C PRO A 94 -7.28 -6.25 -0.68
N ALA A 95 -8.30 -5.78 0.04
CA ALA A 95 -9.38 -4.97 -0.49
C ALA A 95 -9.37 -3.59 0.20
N GLY A 96 -9.76 -2.55 -0.52
CA GLY A 96 -9.56 -1.21 -0.04
C GLY A 96 -10.27 -0.14 -0.86
N ALA A 97 -9.90 1.10 -0.55
CA ALA A 97 -10.44 2.26 -1.22
C ALA A 97 -9.32 3.13 -1.79
N ARG A 98 -9.60 3.75 -2.94
CA ARG A 98 -8.74 4.73 -3.60
C ARG A 98 -9.47 6.04 -3.79
N TRP A 99 -8.85 7.12 -3.32
CA TRP A 99 -9.28 8.47 -3.55
C TRP A 99 -8.55 9.08 -4.75
N HIS A 100 -9.31 9.68 -5.65
CA HIS A 100 -8.79 10.18 -6.93
C HIS A 100 -8.81 11.70 -7.06
N ARG A 101 -9.57 12.44 -6.24
CA ARG A 101 -9.86 13.85 -6.50
C ARG A 101 -9.01 14.79 -5.66
N PHE A 102 -8.00 15.41 -6.27
CA PHE A 102 -7.20 16.46 -5.65
C PHE A 102 -7.30 17.78 -6.43
N PRO A 103 -7.23 18.95 -5.76
CA PRO A 103 -7.35 20.27 -6.41
C PRO A 103 -6.31 20.57 -7.50
N TRP A 104 -5.22 19.81 -7.57
CA TRP A 104 -4.08 20.01 -8.47
C TRP A 104 -3.91 18.92 -9.53
N ASN A 105 -4.89 18.02 -9.67
CA ASN A 105 -4.81 16.91 -10.63
C ASN A 105 -4.72 17.34 -12.10
N ASP A 106 -5.08 18.59 -12.40
CA ASP A 106 -4.90 19.23 -13.70
C ASP A 106 -3.42 19.40 -14.07
N ARG A 107 -2.52 19.42 -13.08
CA ARG A 107 -1.06 19.56 -13.24
C ARG A 107 -0.31 18.28 -12.91
N VAL A 108 -0.71 17.59 -11.84
CA VAL A 108 -0.09 16.36 -11.35
C VAL A 108 -1.18 15.43 -10.85
N GLU A 109 -1.46 14.37 -11.60
CA GLU A 109 -2.48 13.41 -11.21
C GLU A 109 -2.04 12.67 -9.95
N THR A 110 -2.82 12.82 -8.89
CA THR A 110 -2.55 12.29 -7.56
C THR A 110 -3.67 11.34 -7.15
N THR A 111 -3.32 10.17 -6.61
CA THR A 111 -4.30 9.28 -5.95
C THR A 111 -3.73 8.78 -4.63
N VAL A 112 -4.60 8.48 -3.67
CA VAL A 112 -4.22 7.85 -2.40
C VAL A 112 -5.09 6.62 -2.21
N ALA A 113 -4.50 5.50 -1.79
CA ALA A 113 -5.23 4.28 -1.46
C ALA A 113 -4.84 3.72 -0.10
N PHE A 114 -5.81 3.08 0.55
CA PHE A 114 -5.61 2.23 1.71
C PHE A 114 -6.34 0.92 1.48
N ALA A 115 -5.65 -0.21 1.68
CA ALA A 115 -6.23 -1.53 1.51
C ALA A 115 -5.69 -2.49 2.56
N VAL A 116 -6.52 -3.46 2.95
CA VAL A 116 -6.21 -4.47 3.97
C VAL A 116 -6.74 -5.83 3.56
N GLY A 117 -6.03 -6.90 3.91
CA GLY A 117 -6.48 -8.27 3.67
C GLY A 117 -5.48 -9.31 4.17
N PRO A 118 -5.67 -10.59 3.80
CA PRO A 118 -4.78 -11.66 4.19
C PRO A 118 -3.45 -11.58 3.44
N SER A 119 -2.39 -12.06 4.11
CA SER A 119 -1.05 -12.25 3.58
C SER A 119 -0.50 -13.61 3.97
N TYR A 120 -0.07 -14.37 2.98
CA TYR A 120 0.50 -15.69 3.16
C TYR A 120 1.96 -15.74 2.71
N ALA A 121 2.87 -15.97 3.66
CA ALA A 121 4.27 -16.25 3.42
C ALA A 121 4.51 -17.76 3.27
N THR A 122 5.23 -18.16 2.22
CA THR A 122 5.59 -19.56 1.94
C THR A 122 6.51 -20.18 2.99
N ARG A 123 7.24 -19.35 3.73
CA ARG A 123 8.05 -19.72 4.89
C ARG A 123 7.67 -18.82 6.06
N ARG A 124 7.98 -19.26 7.28
CA ARG A 124 7.91 -18.38 8.45
C ARG A 124 8.99 -17.29 8.26
N PRO A 125 8.63 -16.00 8.16
CA PRO A 125 9.60 -14.92 7.92
C PRO A 125 10.60 -14.83 9.09
N SER A 126 11.88 -15.00 8.81
CA SER A 126 12.93 -15.00 9.83
C SER A 126 13.14 -13.62 10.45
N PHE A 127 13.04 -12.56 9.64
CA PHE A 127 13.24 -11.20 10.13
C PHE A 127 12.12 -10.75 11.06
N GLU A 128 10.87 -11.13 10.79
CA GLU A 128 9.75 -10.85 11.70
C GLU A 128 9.94 -11.55 13.05
N VAL A 129 10.51 -12.77 13.07
CA VAL A 129 10.85 -13.48 14.32
C VAL A 129 11.99 -12.78 15.07
N GLU A 130 12.97 -12.24 14.36
CA GLU A 130 14.07 -11.47 14.96
C GLU A 130 13.56 -10.15 15.58
N LEU A 131 12.64 -9.47 14.88
CA LEU A 131 12.10 -8.18 15.28
C LEU A 131 11.08 -8.28 16.41
N GLU A 132 10.14 -9.23 16.30
CA GLU A 132 8.95 -9.33 17.16
C GLU A 132 8.96 -10.59 18.06
N GLY A 133 10.02 -11.39 18.01
CA GLY A 133 10.16 -12.64 18.77
C GLY A 133 9.42 -13.84 18.17
N GLU A 134 8.31 -13.61 17.48
CA GLU A 134 7.54 -14.63 16.76
C GLU A 134 6.96 -14.11 15.44
N SER A 135 6.57 -15.03 14.57
CA SER A 135 5.80 -14.76 13.36
C SER A 135 5.08 -16.03 12.91
N THR A 136 4.05 -15.89 12.08
CA THR A 136 3.36 -17.00 11.43
C THR A 136 3.34 -16.78 9.91
N ARG A 137 2.98 -17.82 9.16
CA ARG A 137 2.88 -17.71 7.69
C ARG A 137 1.70 -16.83 7.27
N LEU A 138 0.60 -16.87 8.02
CA LEU A 138 -0.62 -16.15 7.71
C LEU A 138 -0.78 -14.96 8.64
N LEU A 139 -0.68 -13.75 8.09
CA LEU A 139 -0.85 -12.49 8.79
C LEU A 139 -1.81 -11.58 8.04
N PHE A 140 -2.16 -10.44 8.62
CA PHE A 140 -2.77 -9.36 7.89
C PHE A 140 -1.71 -8.59 7.12
N HIS A 141 -2.06 -8.17 5.92
CA HIS A 141 -1.33 -7.17 5.16
C HIS A 141 -2.23 -5.96 4.95
N TRP A 142 -1.66 -4.78 5.12
CA TRP A 142 -2.26 -3.57 4.60
C TRP A 142 -1.21 -2.70 3.91
N PHE A 143 -1.67 -1.81 3.06
CA PHE A 143 -0.83 -0.76 2.50
C PHE A 143 -1.51 0.59 2.49
N ILE A 144 -0.69 1.64 2.60
CA ILE A 144 -1.04 2.99 2.13
C ILE A 144 -0.23 3.24 0.86
N GLU A 145 -0.87 3.72 -0.19
CA GLU A 145 -0.22 4.06 -1.46
C GLU A 145 -0.54 5.50 -1.85
N LEU A 146 0.49 6.26 -2.23
CA LEU A 146 0.37 7.52 -2.95
C LEU A 146 0.83 7.29 -4.39
N THR A 147 0.04 7.71 -5.36
CA THR A 147 0.49 7.75 -6.76
C THR A 147 0.61 9.18 -7.23
N VAL A 148 1.67 9.48 -7.98
CA VAL A 148 1.87 10.77 -8.66
C VAL A 148 2.29 10.54 -10.11
N GLY A 149 1.65 11.22 -11.05
CA GLY A 149 1.96 11.06 -12.48
C GLY A 149 1.51 12.23 -13.33
N PRO A 150 1.89 12.24 -14.63
CA PRO A 150 1.39 13.22 -15.57
C PRO A 150 -0.14 13.12 -15.68
N PRO A 151 -0.87 14.24 -15.82
CA PRO A 151 -2.30 14.21 -16.05
C PRO A 151 -2.63 13.36 -17.28
N ARG A 152 -3.61 12.46 -17.14
CA ARG A 152 -4.12 11.60 -18.24
C ARG A 152 -3.12 10.58 -18.76
N ALA A 153 -2.03 10.31 -18.04
CA ALA A 153 -1.13 9.22 -18.37
C ALA A 153 -1.66 7.88 -17.87
N GLU A 154 -1.40 6.84 -18.65
CA GLU A 154 -1.71 5.44 -18.27
C GLU A 154 -0.74 4.88 -17.23
N TRP A 155 0.15 5.72 -16.70
CA TRP A 155 1.12 5.35 -15.68
C TRP A 155 1.25 6.41 -14.59
N ALA A 156 1.72 6.00 -13.42
CA ALA A 156 2.11 6.88 -12.32
C ALA A 156 3.24 6.24 -11.50
N VAL A 157 4.05 7.06 -10.85
CA VAL A 157 4.94 6.59 -9.78
C VAL A 157 4.06 6.23 -8.59
N ALA A 158 4.32 5.09 -7.96
CA ALA A 158 3.68 4.65 -6.73
C ALA A 158 4.68 4.67 -5.58
N LEU A 159 4.31 5.28 -4.46
CA LEU A 159 5.00 5.20 -3.18
C LEU A 159 4.09 4.45 -2.22
N ARG A 160 4.62 3.43 -1.54
CA ARG A 160 3.81 2.53 -0.73
C ARG A 160 4.49 2.24 0.60
N LEU A 161 3.70 2.25 1.67
CA LEU A 161 4.03 1.57 2.92
C LEU A 161 3.40 0.19 2.85
N HIS A 162 4.23 -0.84 2.79
CA HIS A 162 3.82 -2.24 2.83
C HIS A 162 3.95 -2.72 4.27
N HIS A 163 2.85 -3.09 4.90
CA HIS A 163 2.84 -3.54 6.29
C HIS A 163 2.27 -4.94 6.42
N ARG A 164 2.90 -5.76 7.25
CA ARG A 164 2.35 -7.04 7.74
C ARG A 164 2.24 -7.00 9.25
N SER A 165 1.18 -7.58 9.82
CA SER A 165 1.07 -7.79 11.26
C SER A 165 0.05 -8.85 11.68
N SER A 166 0.10 -9.22 12.96
CA SER A 166 -0.87 -10.12 13.60
C SER A 166 -2.31 -9.57 13.70
N GLY A 167 -2.51 -8.28 13.41
CA GLY A 167 -3.82 -7.61 13.51
C GLY A 167 -4.32 -7.53 14.96
N PHE A 168 -3.48 -7.01 15.86
CA PHE A 168 -3.78 -6.88 17.29
C PHE A 168 -4.09 -8.23 17.98
N GLY A 169 -3.34 -9.28 17.63
CA GLY A 169 -3.54 -10.62 18.22
C GLY A 169 -4.55 -11.50 17.51
N SER A 170 -5.17 -11.04 16.41
CA SER A 170 -6.29 -11.73 15.77
C SER A 170 -5.88 -12.99 14.98
N LEU A 171 -4.69 -13.00 14.38
CA LEU A 171 -4.17 -14.14 13.60
C LEU A 171 -2.96 -14.82 14.22
N ALA A 172 -2.23 -14.12 15.08
CA ALA A 172 -1.01 -14.58 15.73
C ALA A 172 -0.77 -13.75 17.00
N ASP A 173 0.08 -14.23 17.92
CA ASP A 173 0.42 -13.48 19.13
C ASP A 173 1.33 -12.27 18.81
N ALA A 174 2.24 -12.42 17.85
CA ALA A 174 3.16 -11.38 17.38
C ALA A 174 3.52 -11.59 15.90
N GLY A 175 4.42 -10.75 15.40
CA GLY A 175 4.93 -10.81 14.04
C GLY A 175 4.39 -9.70 13.16
N GLY A 176 5.27 -9.22 12.30
CA GLY A 176 4.99 -8.13 11.40
C GLY A 176 6.27 -7.46 10.94
N VAL A 177 6.15 -6.74 9.84
CA VAL A 177 7.25 -5.92 9.30
C VAL A 177 6.67 -4.80 8.45
N ASP A 178 7.37 -3.67 8.47
CA ASP A 178 7.13 -2.55 7.59
C ASP A 178 8.20 -2.46 6.51
N ALA A 179 7.78 -2.17 5.29
CA ALA A 179 8.66 -1.85 4.19
C ALA A 179 8.22 -0.57 3.49
N LEU A 180 9.19 0.32 3.24
CA LEU A 180 9.02 1.48 2.38
C LEU A 180 9.30 1.07 0.95
N ALA A 181 8.36 1.35 0.06
CA ALA A 181 8.40 0.89 -1.31
C ALA A 181 8.13 2.00 -2.32
N MET A 182 8.72 1.83 -3.51
CA MET A 182 8.45 2.66 -4.67
C MET A 182 8.33 1.82 -5.94
N GLY A 183 7.56 2.30 -6.90
CA GLY A 183 7.28 1.55 -8.11
C GLY A 183 6.56 2.36 -9.18
N ILE A 184 6.05 1.65 -10.18
CA ILE A 184 5.24 2.20 -11.26
C ILE A 184 3.89 1.46 -11.27
N LYS A 185 2.81 2.22 -11.33
CA LYS A 185 1.44 1.74 -11.55
C LYS A 185 1.03 2.06 -12.98
N PHE A 186 0.48 1.07 -13.68
CA PHE A 186 -0.14 1.17 -14.99
C PHE A 186 -1.65 1.00 -14.88
N ARG A 187 -2.41 1.69 -15.73
CA ARG A 187 -3.88 1.68 -15.78
C ARG A 187 -4.33 1.23 -17.17
N PHE A 188 -5.27 0.28 -17.26
CA PHE A 188 -5.75 -0.28 -18.54
C PHE A 188 -7.14 -0.92 -18.41
#